data_AF-A0A7S4N395-F1
#
_entry.id   AF-A0A7S4N395-F1
#
_cell.length_a   1.000
_cell.length_b   1.000
_cell.length_c   1.000
_cell.angle_alpha   90.00
_cell.angle_beta   90.00
_cell.angle_gamma   90.00
#
_symmetry.space_group_name_H-M   'P 1'
#
loop_
_entity.id
_entity.type
_entity.pdbx_description
1 polymer ?
#
loop_
_entity_poly.entity_id
_entity_poly.type
_entity_poly.pdbx_seq_one_letter_code
_entity_poly.pdbx_strand_id
1 'polypeptide(L)'
;MFYHSAILSAIDELRDCHLAGSSLSSIRHHVQASLPENKSFRDSAFLQSLKSAVDKGELVCVGRKIGDHYKLSTDYKKRRAESVEEEAEKLREEKRRRDRVHTRTKNHVVVAAGPKG
;
A
#
# COMPACT_ATOMS: atom_id res chain seq x y z
N MET A 1 -11.24 -5.96 1.74
CA MET A 1 -12.31 -6.20 0.74
C MET A 1 -11.74 -5.96 -0.65
N PHE A 2 -11.99 -6.86 -1.62
CA PHE A 2 -11.39 -6.76 -2.97
C PHE A 2 -11.62 -5.40 -3.65
N TYR A 3 -12.86 -4.89 -3.64
CA TYR A 3 -13.19 -3.62 -4.26
C TYR A 3 -12.48 -2.43 -3.61
N HIS A 4 -12.34 -2.43 -2.29
CA HIS A 4 -11.66 -1.35 -1.55
C HIS A 4 -10.18 -1.25 -1.96
N SER A 5 -9.45 -2.36 -1.93
CA SER A 5 -8.05 -2.38 -2.38
C SER A 5 -7.91 -2.08 -3.87
N ALA A 6 -8.81 -2.60 -4.71
CA ALA A 6 -8.79 -2.35 -6.14
C ALA A 6 -9.07 -0.88 -6.50
N ILE A 7 -9.97 -0.21 -5.78
CA ILE A 7 -10.24 1.23 -5.95
C ILE A 7 -9.00 2.05 -5.58
N LEU A 8 -8.38 1.76 -4.44
CA LEU A 8 -7.18 2.47 -3.99
C LEU A 8 -6.02 2.27 -4.97
N SER A 9 -5.80 1.03 -5.44
CA SER A 9 -4.80 0.72 -6.46
C SER A 9 -5.10 1.44 -7.77
N ALA A 10 -6.34 1.40 -8.25
CA ALA A 10 -6.75 2.08 -9.47
C ALA A 10 -6.47 3.59 -9.40
N ILE A 11 -6.78 4.26 -8.28
CA ILE A 11 -6.50 5.69 -8.12
C ILE A 11 -4.99 5.97 -8.07
N ASP A 12 -4.19 5.10 -7.43
CA ASP A 12 -2.73 5.19 -7.37
C ASP A 12 -2.09 4.99 -8.78
N GLU A 13 -2.58 4.01 -9.53
CA GLU A 13 -2.11 3.63 -10.88
C GLU A 13 -2.57 4.60 -11.97
N LEU A 14 -3.77 5.16 -11.85
CA LEU A 14 -4.27 6.23 -12.73
C LEU A 14 -3.49 7.55 -12.53
N ARG A 15 -2.59 7.61 -11.53
CA ARG A 15 -1.60 8.67 -11.24
C ARG A 15 -2.13 10.10 -11.26
N ASP A 16 -3.44 10.30 -11.13
CA ASP A 16 -4.08 11.62 -11.10
C ASP A 16 -3.51 12.56 -12.18
N CYS A 17 -3.50 12.15 -13.46
CA CYS A 17 -2.97 12.98 -14.56
C CYS A 17 -3.65 14.38 -14.69
N HIS A 18 -4.69 14.65 -13.89
CA HIS A 18 -5.34 15.94 -13.74
C HIS A 18 -5.43 16.36 -12.26
N LEU A 19 -5.29 17.68 -12.02
CA LEU A 19 -5.53 18.29 -10.69
C LEU A 19 -6.86 17.85 -10.06
N ALA A 20 -7.88 17.59 -10.88
CA ALA A 20 -9.25 17.25 -10.48
C ALA A 20 -9.42 15.83 -9.90
N GLY A 21 -8.47 14.93 -10.08
CA GLY A 21 -8.58 13.55 -9.62
C GLY A 21 -9.08 12.55 -10.66
N SER A 22 -9.16 11.29 -10.27
CA SER A 22 -9.61 10.19 -11.13
C SER A 22 -11.14 10.14 -11.19
N SER A 23 -11.69 10.12 -12.41
CA SER A 23 -13.15 10.05 -12.60
C SER A 23 -13.71 8.69 -12.16
N LEU A 24 -14.96 8.65 -11.69
CA LEU A 24 -15.62 7.40 -11.31
C LEU A 24 -15.61 6.35 -12.44
N SER A 25 -15.81 6.80 -13.68
CA SER A 25 -15.79 5.96 -14.89
C SER A 25 -14.42 5.33 -15.13
N SER A 26 -13.35 6.11 -14.99
CA SER A 26 -11.98 5.63 -15.13
C SER A 26 -11.64 4.60 -14.05
N ILE A 27 -12.00 4.89 -12.80
CA ILE A 27 -11.79 3.97 -11.67
C ILE A 27 -12.59 2.68 -11.90
N ARG A 28 -13.85 2.78 -12.32
CA ARG A 28 -14.71 1.62 -12.63
C ARG A 28 -14.10 0.74 -13.71
N HIS A 29 -13.68 1.34 -14.83
CA HIS A 29 -13.05 0.60 -15.93
C HIS A 29 -11.76 -0.10 -15.47
N HIS A 30 -10.93 0.57 -14.68
CA HIS A 30 -9.70 -0.01 -14.16
C HIS A 30 -9.98 -1.18 -13.22
N VAL A 31 -10.92 -1.04 -12.29
CA VAL A 31 -11.32 -2.12 -11.37
C VAL A 31 -11.93 -3.29 -12.14
N GLN A 32 -12.68 -3.02 -13.21
CA GLN A 32 -13.23 -4.06 -14.09
C GLN A 32 -12.13 -4.83 -14.81
N ALA A 33 -11.09 -4.16 -15.31
CA ALA A 33 -9.93 -4.79 -15.93
C ALA A 33 -9.10 -5.62 -14.92
N SER A 34 -9.10 -5.24 -13.64
CA SER A 34 -8.40 -5.96 -12.57
C SER A 34 -9.20 -7.12 -11.94
N LEU A 35 -10.45 -7.34 -12.36
CA LEU A 35 -11.25 -8.47 -11.87
C LEU A 35 -10.73 -9.79 -12.46
N PRO A 36 -10.67 -10.88 -11.67
CA PRO A 36 -10.40 -12.20 -12.21
C PRO A 36 -11.53 -12.63 -13.15
N GLU A 37 -11.19 -13.32 -14.23
CA GLU A 37 -12.09 -13.64 -15.37
C GLU A 37 -13.41 -14.30 -14.96
N ASN A 38 -13.44 -15.00 -13.83
CA ASN A 38 -14.63 -15.69 -13.32
C ASN A 38 -15.54 -14.83 -12.41
N LYS A 39 -15.26 -13.53 -12.23
CA LYS A 39 -16.05 -12.66 -11.36
C LYS A 39 -16.72 -11.52 -12.11
N SER A 40 -18.04 -11.44 -11.97
CA SER A 40 -18.81 -10.30 -12.43
C SER A 40 -18.60 -9.07 -11.56
N PHE A 41 -18.48 -7.92 -12.21
CA PHE A 41 -18.44 -6.64 -11.53
C PHE A 41 -19.78 -6.36 -10.85
N ARG A 42 -19.74 -5.94 -9.58
CA ARG A 42 -20.92 -5.60 -8.77
C ARG A 42 -20.92 -4.11 -8.47
N ASP A 43 -21.71 -3.34 -9.20
CA ASP A 43 -21.82 -1.89 -9.03
C ASP A 43 -22.18 -1.48 -7.60
N SER A 44 -23.11 -2.17 -6.93
CA SER A 44 -23.50 -1.86 -5.56
C SER A 44 -22.33 -2.00 -4.57
N ALA A 45 -21.56 -3.08 -4.68
CA ALA A 45 -20.40 -3.33 -3.82
C ALA A 45 -19.26 -2.35 -4.10
N PHE A 46 -19.07 -1.96 -5.36
CA PHE A 46 -18.12 -0.93 -5.77
C PHE A 46 -18.49 0.43 -5.15
N LEU A 47 -19.72 0.89 -5.33
CA LEU A 47 -20.18 2.17 -4.79
C LEU A 47 -20.16 2.20 -3.25
N GLN A 48 -20.54 1.11 -2.60
CA GLN A 48 -20.47 0.99 -1.13
C GLN A 48 -19.02 1.06 -0.63
N SER A 49 -18.09 0.39 -1.32
CA SER A 49 -16.66 0.42 -0.96
C SER A 49 -16.09 1.83 -1.14
N LEU A 50 -16.51 2.52 -2.20
CA LEU A 50 -16.06 3.87 -2.50
C LEU A 50 -16.59 4.88 -1.48
N LYS A 51 -17.87 4.80 -1.10
CA LYS A 51 -18.44 5.57 0.00
C LYS A 51 -17.71 5.29 1.31
N SER A 52 -17.47 4.02 1.65
CA SER A 52 -16.77 3.66 2.88
C SER A 52 -15.34 4.20 2.93
N ALA A 53 -14.62 4.23 1.79
CA ALA A 53 -13.28 4.79 1.73
C ALA A 53 -13.28 6.32 1.91
N VAL A 54 -14.34 7.01 1.46
CA VAL A 54 -14.54 8.43 1.76
C VAL A 54 -14.86 8.64 3.24
N ASP A 55 -15.79 7.86 3.81
CA ASP A 55 -16.16 7.94 5.24
C ASP A 55 -14.95 7.68 6.17
N LYS A 56 -14.03 6.78 5.78
CA LYS A 56 -12.78 6.51 6.51
C LYS A 56 -11.70 7.58 6.31
N GLY A 57 -11.95 8.58 5.48
CA GLY A 57 -10.95 9.59 5.13
C GLY A 57 -9.76 9.01 4.36
N GLU A 58 -9.96 7.93 3.61
CA GLU A 58 -8.96 7.36 2.70
C GLU A 58 -9.02 8.04 1.33
N LEU A 59 -10.24 8.39 0.90
CA LEU A 59 -10.52 9.12 -0.33
C LEU A 59 -11.17 10.47 -0.04
N VAL A 60 -10.93 11.41 -0.94
CA VAL A 60 -11.62 12.71 -0.98
C VAL A 60 -12.31 12.84 -2.33
N CYS A 61 -13.56 13.30 -2.31
CA CYS A 61 -14.29 13.65 -3.52
C CYS A 61 -13.89 15.09 -3.92
N VAL A 62 -13.38 15.28 -5.14
CA VAL A 62 -12.74 16.55 -5.57
C VAL A 62 -13.64 17.35 -6.53
N GLY A 63 -14.72 16.76 -7.03
CA GLY A 63 -15.67 17.42 -7.92
C GLY A 63 -16.63 18.38 -7.21
N ARG A 64 -17.21 19.32 -7.97
CA ARG A 64 -18.34 20.18 -7.52
C ARG A 64 -19.63 19.40 -7.22
N LYS A 65 -19.71 18.16 -7.72
CA LYS A 65 -20.78 17.21 -7.45
C LYS A 65 -20.20 16.01 -6.72
N ILE A 66 -20.88 15.58 -5.66
CA ILE A 66 -20.62 14.28 -5.02
C ILE A 66 -20.82 13.22 -6.09
N GLY A 67 -19.77 12.45 -6.41
CA GLY A 67 -19.87 11.37 -7.40
C GLY A 67 -18.84 11.39 -8.53
N ASP A 68 -18.22 12.54 -8.82
CA ASP A 68 -17.55 12.75 -10.12
C ASP A 68 -16.08 12.29 -10.13
N HIS A 69 -15.27 12.87 -9.24
CA HIS A 69 -13.83 12.62 -9.18
C HIS A 69 -13.38 12.31 -7.76
N TYR A 70 -12.43 11.38 -7.65
CA TYR A 70 -11.89 10.90 -6.38
C TYR A 70 -10.36 10.94 -6.40
N LYS A 71 -9.79 11.26 -5.24
CA LYS A 71 -8.34 11.23 -5.00
C LYS A 71 -8.06 10.59 -3.65
N LEU A 72 -6.87 10.02 -3.52
CA LEU A 72 -6.36 9.62 -2.20
C LEU A 72 -6.22 10.86 -1.31
N SER A 73 -6.73 10.77 -0.09
CA SER A 73 -6.60 11.85 0.89
C SER A 73 -5.14 12.07 1.28
N THR A 74 -4.80 13.30 1.65
CA THR A 74 -3.46 13.62 2.16
C THR A 74 -3.11 12.82 3.40
N ASP A 75 -4.07 12.66 4.31
CA ASP A 75 -3.91 11.90 5.54
C ASP A 75 -3.65 10.42 5.26
N TYR A 76 -4.34 9.85 4.27
CA TYR A 76 -4.09 8.47 3.85
C TYR A 76 -2.70 8.30 3.23
N LYS A 77 -2.27 9.24 2.37
CA LYS A 77 -0.93 9.21 1.80
C LYS A 77 0.15 9.30 2.88
N LYS A 78 -0.04 10.14 3.90
CA LYS A 78 0.87 10.26 5.05
C LYS A 78 0.94 8.97 5.85
N ARG A 79 -0.21 8.41 6.27
CA ARG A 79 -0.26 7.14 7.00
C ARG A 79 0.40 6.00 6.23
N ARG A 80 0.21 5.94 4.92
CA ARG A 80 0.85 4.93 4.06
C ARG A 80 2.36 5.11 4.02
N ALA A 81 2.85 6.34 3.93
CA ALA A 81 4.28 6.63 3.94
C ALA A 81 4.93 6.28 5.29
N GLU A 82 4.28 6.64 6.40
CA GLU A 82 4.73 6.32 7.77
C GLU A 82 4.83 4.79 7.98
N SER A 83 3.83 4.03 7.52
CA SER A 83 3.85 2.57 7.61
C SER A 83 5.00 1.93 6.81
N VAL A 84 5.33 2.49 5.65
CA VAL A 84 6.45 2.00 4.82
C VAL A 84 7.79 2.31 5.49
N GLU A 85 7.92 3.46 6.13
CA GLU A 85 9.13 3.86 6.84
C GLU A 85 9.36 3.00 8.10
N GLU A 86 8.31 2.73 8.88
CA GLU A 86 8.37 1.86 10.06
C GLU A 86 8.82 0.43 9.68
N GLU A 87 8.26 -0.14 8.62
CA GLU A 87 8.66 -1.47 8.15
C GLU A 87 10.08 -1.49 7.60
N ALA A 88 10.52 -0.43 6.92
CA ALA A 88 11.91 -0.29 6.49
C ALA A 88 12.87 -0.19 7.68
N GLU A 89 12.48 0.49 8.76
CA GLU A 89 13.26 0.59 9.99
C GLU A 89 13.36 -0.77 10.69
N LYS A 90 12.26 -1.51 10.84
CA LYS A 90 12.27 -2.87 11.40
C LYS A 90 13.19 -3.80 10.62
N LEU A 91 13.13 -3.75 9.29
CA LEU A 91 13.99 -4.57 8.44
C LEU A 91 15.48 -4.21 8.62
N ARG A 92 15.79 -2.91 8.75
CA ARG A 92 17.15 -2.43 9.03
C ARG A 92 17.63 -2.86 10.41
N GLU A 93 16.78 -2.78 11.42
CA GLU A 93 17.11 -3.23 12.77
C GLU A 93 17.34 -4.74 12.82
N GLU A 94 16.48 -5.53 12.18
CA GLU A 94 16.65 -6.98 12.08
C GLU A 94 17.95 -7.35 11.35
N LYS A 95 18.29 -6.64 10.27
CA LYS A 95 19.57 -6.82 9.58
C LYS A 95 20.75 -6.51 10.50
N ARG A 96 20.71 -5.38 11.24
CA ARG A 96 21.75 -5.02 12.22
C ARG A 96 21.87 -6.06 13.34
N ARG A 97 20.77 -6.64 13.80
CA ARG A 97 20.76 -7.72 14.80
C ARG A 97 21.42 -8.98 14.23
N ARG A 98 21.08 -9.39 13.02
CA ARG A 98 21.70 -10.54 12.33
C ARG A 98 23.20 -10.33 12.10
N ASP A 99 23.61 -9.16 11.65
CA ASP A 99 25.02 -8.83 11.43
C ASP A 99 25.84 -8.88 12.74
N ARG A 100 25.29 -8.36 13.85
CA ARG A 100 25.92 -8.45 15.18
C ARG A 100 26.09 -9.89 15.67
N VAL A 101 25.09 -10.75 15.45
CA VAL A 101 25.18 -12.18 15.81
C VAL A 101 26.22 -12.88 14.94
N HIS A 102 26.25 -12.61 13.63
CA HIS A 102 27.24 -13.17 12.71
C HIS A 102 28.68 -12.81 13.08
N THR A 103 28.94 -11.56 13.49
CA THR A 103 30.25 -11.15 13.99
C THR A 103 30.63 -11.81 15.33
N ARG A 104 29.64 -12.05 16.21
CA ARG A 104 29.86 -12.70 17.51
C ARG A 104 30.19 -14.19 17.35
N THR A 105 29.58 -14.88 16.39
CA THR A 105 29.86 -16.31 16.12
C THR A 105 31.23 -16.51 15.45
N LYS A 106 31.65 -15.59 14.57
CA LYS A 106 33.00 -15.65 13.97
C LYS A 106 34.10 -15.49 15.03
N ASN A 107 33.95 -14.58 15.99
CA ASN A 107 34.94 -14.42 17.06
C ASN A 107 35.00 -15.60 18.04
N HIS A 108 33.95 -16.41 18.18
CA HIS A 108 33.99 -17.61 19.04
C HIS A 108 34.70 -18.80 18.37
N VAL A 109 34.67 -18.89 17.03
CA VAL A 109 35.33 -19.99 16.28
C VAL A 109 36.86 -19.81 16.25
N VAL A 110 37.38 -18.59 16.27
CA VAL A 110 38.84 -18.34 16.20
C VAL A 110 39.57 -18.66 17.51
N VAL A 111 38.86 -18.70 18.65
CA VAL A 111 39.49 -18.98 19.97
C VAL A 111 39.65 -20.48 20.24
N ALA A 112 39.07 -21.36 19.42
CA ALA A 112 39.14 -22.82 19.59
C ALA A 112 40.34 -23.50 18.87
N ALA A 113 41.16 -22.75 18.12
CA ALA A 113 42.37 -23.26 17.49
C ALA A 113 43.62 -22.89 18.32
N GLY A 114 43.73 -23.48 19.51
CA GLY A 114 44.99 -23.46 20.27
C GLY A 114 46.08 -24.24 19.51
N PRO A 115 47.34 -23.80 19.53
CA PRO A 115 48.43 -24.47 18.82
C PRO A 115 48.63 -25.86 19.44
N LYS A 116 48.55 -26.91 18.62
CA LYS A 116 49.10 -28.22 18.99
C LYS A 116 50.62 -28.11 18.93
N GLY A 117 51.26 -28.55 20.00
CA GLY A 117 52.67 -28.36 20.31
C GLY A 117 53.63 -29.21 19.49
#